data_AF-A0A951VKR1-F1
#
_entry.id   AF-A0A951VKR1-F1
#
_cell.length_a   1.000
_cell.length_b   1.000
_cell.length_c   1.000
_cell.angle_alpha   90.00
_cell.angle_beta   90.00
_cell.angle_gamma   90.00
#
_symmetry.space_group_name_H-M   'P 1'
#
loop_
_entity.id
_entity.type
_entity.pdbx_description
1 polymer ?
#
loop_
_entity_poly.entity_id
_entity_poly.type
_entity_poly.pdbx_seq_one_letter_code
_entity_poly.pdbx_strand_id
1 'polypeptide(L)' 'PLLNADYIVTNRNRLPAIVKYGMSEKIWVNGDHYQLKMPGNPQLTLDEITAIVNFVEFRYAKSTRLMPKDSVALLLNDTI' A
#
# COMPACT_ATOMS: atom_id res chain seq x y z
N PRO A 1 2.88 -13.59 0.82
CA PRO A 1 1.75 -13.79 -0.12
C PRO A 1 0.75 -12.64 0.01
N LEU A 2 0.41 -12.01 -1.12
CA LEU A 2 -0.47 -10.82 -1.15
C LEU A 2 -1.98 -11.18 -1.17
N LEU A 3 -2.32 -12.43 -1.44
CA LEU A 3 -3.71 -12.89 -1.56
C LEU A 3 -4.40 -12.92 -0.19
N ASN A 4 -5.53 -12.22 -0.05
CA ASN A 4 -6.28 -12.06 1.20
C ASN A 4 -5.44 -11.51 2.35
N ALA A 5 -4.49 -10.62 2.08
CA ALA A 5 -3.65 -10.05 3.14
C ALA A 5 -4.48 -9.08 4.00
N ASP A 6 -4.81 -9.48 5.23
CA ASP A 6 -5.46 -8.62 6.23
C ASP A 6 -4.68 -7.31 6.46
N TYR A 7 -3.37 -7.37 6.22
CA TYR A 7 -2.46 -6.24 6.27
C TYR A 7 -2.87 -5.10 5.33
N ILE A 8 -3.36 -5.41 4.12
CA ILE A 8 -3.76 -4.39 3.12
C ILE A 8 -4.99 -3.61 3.63
N VAL A 9 -5.97 -4.31 4.19
CA VAL A 9 -7.21 -3.70 4.71
C VAL A 9 -6.90 -2.82 5.92
N THR A 10 -6.11 -3.34 6.86
CA THR A 10 -5.78 -2.65 8.11
C THR A 10 -4.82 -1.47 7.91
N ASN A 11 -3.95 -1.53 6.90
CA ASN A 11 -2.94 -0.52 6.61
C ASN A 11 -3.21 0.25 5.31
N ARG A 12 -4.48 0.34 4.89
CA ARG A 12 -4.92 1.04 3.67
C ARG A 12 -4.23 2.40 3.47
N ASN A 13 -4.17 3.20 4.52
CA ASN A 13 -3.60 4.55 4.49
C ASN A 13 -2.07 4.56 4.29
N ARG A 14 -1.37 3.46 4.61
CA ARG A 14 0.08 3.33 4.45
C ARG A 14 0.47 2.78 3.07
N LEU A 15 -0.48 2.23 2.31
CA LEU A 15 -0.18 1.63 1.01
C LEU A 15 0.50 2.59 0.03
N PRO A 16 0.07 3.86 -0.13
CA PRO A 16 0.77 4.81 -0.99
C PRO A 16 2.25 4.98 -0.61
N ALA A 17 2.53 5.14 0.68
CA ALA A 17 3.89 5.30 1.21
C ALA A 17 4.73 4.03 1.01
N ILE A 18 4.15 2.84 1.22
CA ILE A 18 4.84 1.56 0.98
C ILE A 18 5.22 1.41 -0.49
N VAL A 19 4.35 1.80 -1.43
CA VAL A 19 4.65 1.73 -2.87
C VAL A 19 5.73 2.74 -3.26
N LYS A 20 5.68 3.97 -2.72
CA LYS A 20 6.63 5.04 -3.04
C LYS A 20 8.01 4.85 -2.39
N TYR A 21 8.02 4.61 -1.09
CA TYR A 21 9.23 4.63 -0.25
C TYR A 21 9.70 3.23 0.15
N GLY A 22 8.84 2.22 -0.01
CA GLY A 22 9.13 0.86 0.36
C GLY A 22 8.79 0.56 1.81
N MET A 23 9.26 -0.60 2.26
CA MET A 23 9.06 -1.07 3.62
C MET A 23 10.24 -1.95 4.04
N SER A 24 10.67 -1.84 5.30
CA SER A 24 11.72 -2.69 5.87
C SER A 24 11.37 -3.27 7.24
N GLU A 25 10.15 -3.01 7.72
CA GLU A 25 9.71 -3.45 9.03
C GLU A 25 9.22 -4.90 9.00
N LYS A 26 9.18 -5.52 10.17
CA LYS A 26 8.57 -6.83 10.38
C LYS A 26 7.05 -6.70 10.27
N ILE A 27 6.42 -7.51 9.43
CA ILE A 27 4.97 -7.55 9.28
C ILE A 27 4.41 -8.95 9.50
N TRP A 28 3.17 -8.97 9.97
CA TRP A 28 2.36 -10.17 10.06
C TRP A 28 1.32 -10.13 8.94
N VAL A 29 1.30 -11.16 8.10
CA VAL A 29 0.33 -11.31 7.02
C VAL A 29 -0.30 -12.69 7.16
N ASN A 30 -1.58 -12.73 7.52
CA ASN A 30 -2.36 -13.96 7.69
C ASN A 30 -1.73 -14.96 8.68
N GLY A 31 -1.14 -14.45 9.77
CA GLY A 31 -0.49 -15.26 10.80
C GLY A 31 0.98 -15.61 10.53
N ASP A 32 1.45 -15.40 9.30
CA ASP A 32 2.85 -15.60 8.93
C ASP A 32 3.68 -14.33 9.14
N HIS A 33 4.91 -14.50 9.58
CA HIS A 33 5.85 -13.41 9.84
C HIS A 33 6.77 -13.17 8.63
N TYR A 34 6.83 -11.93 8.16
CA TYR A 34 7.71 -11.49 7.07
C TYR A 34 8.63 -10.37 7.54
N GLN A 35 9.92 -10.51 7.24
CA GLN A 35 10.96 -9.48 7.45
C GLN A 35 11.75 -9.27 6.16
N LEU A 36 11.04 -9.13 5.05
CA LEU A 36 11.65 -8.86 3.75
C LEU A 36 11.60 -7.36 3.48
N LYS A 37 12.70 -6.80 2.99
CA LYS A 37 12.75 -5.42 2.53
C LYS A 37 12.04 -5.31 1.19
N MET A 38 10.97 -4.53 1.14
CA MET A 38 10.34 -4.08 -0.10
C MET A 38 10.96 -2.74 -0.50
N PRO A 39 11.75 -2.67 -1.59
CA PRO A 39 12.25 -1.38 -2.07
C PRO A 39 11.09 -0.54 -2.59
N GLY A 40 11.11 0.76 -2.28
CA GLY A 40 10.19 1.72 -2.87
C GLY A 40 10.57 2.07 -4.30
N ASN A 41 9.62 2.62 -5.04
CA ASN A 41 9.88 3.23 -6.33
C ASN A 41 9.54 4.74 -6.31
N PRO A 42 10.53 5.61 -6.03
CA PRO A 42 10.30 7.04 -5.95
C PRO A 42 10.07 7.72 -7.31
N GLN A 43 10.22 6.99 -8.43
CA GLN A 43 9.97 7.54 -9.77
C GLN A 43 8.49 7.47 -10.16
N LEU A 44 7.68 6.66 -9.48
CA LEU A 44 6.26 6.56 -9.76
C LEU A 44 5.56 7.89 -9.53
N THR A 45 4.74 8.28 -10.50
CA THR A 45 3.86 9.44 -10.42
C THR A 45 2.69 9.19 -9.47
N LEU A 46 2.05 10.26 -9.02
CA LEU A 46 0.88 10.17 -8.14
C LEU A 46 -0.27 9.36 -8.79
N ASP A 47 -0.45 9.49 -10.11
CA ASP A 47 -1.47 8.75 -10.86
C ASP A 47 -1.17 7.25 -10.90
N GLU A 48 0.08 6.86 -11.14
CA GLU A 48 0.51 5.47 -11.14
C GLU A 48 0.37 4.84 -9.75
N ILE A 49 0.75 5.56 -8.70
CA ILE A 49 0.58 5.09 -7.31
C ILE A 49 -0.89 4.89 -7.01
N THR A 50 -1.75 5.85 -7.40
CA THR A 50 -3.20 5.75 -7.20
C THR A 50 -3.77 4.53 -7.93
N ALA A 51 -3.36 4.29 -9.17
CA ALA A 51 -3.79 3.13 -9.95
C ALA A 51 -3.34 1.80 -9.33
N ILE A 52 -2.09 1.71 -8.89
CA ILE A 52 -1.52 0.51 -8.25
C ILE A 52 -2.24 0.22 -6.92
N VAL A 53 -2.40 1.23 -6.06
CA VAL A 53 -3.06 1.08 -4.76
C VAL A 53 -4.49 0.58 -4.97
N ASN A 54 -5.26 1.22 -5.85
CA ASN A 54 -6.62 0.80 -6.15
C ASN A 54 -6.65 -0.63 -6.70
N PHE A 55 -5.78 -0.98 -7.66
CA PHE A 55 -5.70 -2.34 -8.20
C PHE A 55 -5.44 -3.38 -7.09
N VAL A 56 -4.49 -3.10 -6.20
CA VAL A 56 -4.15 -3.98 -5.08
C VAL A 56 -5.33 -4.13 -4.13
N GLU A 57 -6.01 -3.04 -3.80
CA GLU A 57 -7.21 -3.05 -2.95
C GLU A 57 -8.35 -3.88 -3.53
N PHE A 58 -8.68 -3.68 -4.81
CA PHE A 58 -9.75 -4.45 -5.46
C PHE A 58 -9.40 -5.92 -5.59
N ARG A 59 -8.17 -6.22 -6.03
CA ARG A 59 -7.79 -7.59 -6.38
C ARG A 59 -7.54 -8.46 -5.17
N TYR A 60 -6.93 -7.91 -4.12
CA TYR A 60 -6.40 -8.68 -3.00
C TYR A 60 -7.09 -8.43 -1.66
N ALA A 61 -7.65 -7.23 -1.45
CA ALA A 61 -8.39 -6.89 -0.22
C ALA A 61 -9.92 -6.96 -0.39
N LYS A 62 -10.42 -7.19 -1.62
CA LYS A 62 -11.85 -7.14 -1.97
C LYS A 62 -12.53 -5.84 -1.52
N SER A 63 -11.76 -4.75 -1.39
CA SER A 63 -12.31 -3.45 -1.07
C SER A 63 -13.14 -2.95 -2.25
N THR A 64 -14.31 -2.38 -1.97
CA THR A 64 -15.15 -1.71 -2.98
C THR A 64 -14.92 -0.20 -3.00
N ARG A 65 -14.10 0.33 -2.09
CA ARG A 65 -13.88 1.77 -1.92
C ARG A 65 -12.64 2.20 -2.70
N LEU A 66 -12.83 3.12 -3.64
CA LEU A 66 -11.74 3.79 -4.33
C LEU A 66 -11.00 4.74 -3.39
N MET A 67 -9.68 4.83 -3.55
CA MET A 67 -8.88 5.91 -2.99
C MET A 67 -8.76 7.00 -4.05
N PRO A 68 -9.34 8.20 -3.83
CA PRO A 68 -9.20 9.30 -4.76
C PRO A 68 -7.76 9.83 -4.72
N LYS A 69 -7.31 10.37 -5.85
CA LYS A 69 -5.95 10.89 -6.04
C LYS A 69 -5.55 11.91 -4.97
N ASP A 70 -6.47 12.80 -4.59
CA ASP A 70 -6.21 13.81 -3.56
C ASP A 70 -5.93 13.20 -2.19
N SER A 71 -6.63 12.12 -1.83
CA SER A 71 -6.33 11.38 -0.60
C SER A 71 -4.96 10.71 -0.67
N VAL A 72 -4.56 10.17 -1.82
CA VAL A 72 -3.22 9.60 -2.00
C VAL A 72 -2.15 10.69 -1.80
N ALA A 73 -2.37 11.89 -2.34
CA ALA A 73 -1.47 13.03 -2.17
C ALA A 73 -1.33 13.45 -0.69
N LEU A 74 -2.46 13.53 0.03
CA LEU A 74 -2.47 13.85 1.45
C LEU A 74 -1.68 12.81 2.26
N LEU A 75 -1.93 11.52 2.02
CA LEU A 75 -1.26 10.42 2.72
C LEU A 75 0.25 10.35 2.47
N LEU A 76 0.70 10.77 1.28
CA LEU A 76 2.13 10.86 0.96
C LEU A 76 2.81 12.05 1.63
N ASN A 77 2.06 13.11 1.95
CA ASN A 77 2.59 14.30 2.62
C ASN A 77 2.55 14.19 4.15
N ASP A 78 1.62 13.40 4.70
CA ASP A 78 1.51 13.12 6.15
C ASP A 78 2.62 12.22 6.70
N THR A 79 3.48 11.65 5.84
CA THR A 79 4.57 10.75 6.24
C THR A 79 5.89 11.47 6.59
N ILE A 80 5.81 12.69 7.12
CA ILE A 80 6.94 13.49 7.63
C ILE A 80 7.05 13.37 9.15
#